data_AF-A0A5Q4GA26-F1
#
_entry.id   AF-A0A5Q4GA26-F1
#
_cell.length_a   1.000
_cell.length_b   1.000
_cell.length_c   1.000
_cell.angle_alpha   90.00
_cell.angle_beta   90.00
_cell.angle_gamma   90.00
#
_symmetry.space_group_name_H-M   'P 1'
#
loop_
_entity.id
_entity.type
_entity.pdbx_description
1 polymer ?
#
loop_
_entity_poly.entity_id
_entity_poly.type
_entity_poly.pdbx_seq_one_letter_code
_entity_poly.pdbx_strand_id
1 'polypeptide(L)'
;MPTVTIERQLEQPPVTVRSELEPLGDGRVRIVRYLRRRRHAARFERVRAMEGRVVSFEQLHVGRSYGEVFPQAGLFDGADEAS
;
A
#
# COMPACT_ATOMS: atom_id res chain seq x y z
N MET A 1 -7.77 6.06 10.74
CA MET A 1 -8.12 5.43 9.45
C MET A 1 -7.74 3.96 9.49
N PRO A 2 -8.59 3.03 8.99
CA PRO A 2 -8.24 1.61 8.91
C PRO A 2 -7.14 1.40 7.86
N THR A 3 -6.12 0.60 8.20
CA THR A 3 -5.06 0.21 7.27
C THR A 3 -5.32 -1.16 6.67
N VAL A 4 -4.79 -1.41 5.47
CA VAL A 4 -4.84 -2.72 4.81
C VAL A 4 -3.42 -3.19 4.52
N THR A 5 -3.17 -4.47 4.81
CA THR A 5 -1.90 -5.11 4.47
C THR A 5 -2.01 -5.78 3.11
N ILE A 6 -1.09 -5.44 2.21
CA ILE A 6 -0.89 -6.11 0.93
C ILE A 6 0.47 -6.81 0.91
N GLU A 7 0.57 -7.88 0.13
CA GLU A 7 1.84 -8.53 -0.19
C GLU A 7 1.97 -8.63 -1.71
N ARG A 8 3.17 -8.33 -2.22
CA ARG A 8 3.49 -8.41 -3.64
C ARG A 8 4.90 -8.94 -3.86
N GLN A 9 5.11 -9.53 -5.03
CA GLN A 9 6.44 -9.93 -5.48
C GLN A 9 6.93 -8.94 -6.53
N LEU A 10 8.17 -8.50 -6.38
CA LEU A 10 8.87 -7.72 -7.40
C LEU A 10 9.90 -8.66 -8.03
N GLU A 11 9.97 -8.70 -9.36
CA GLU A 11 10.82 -9.67 -10.08
C GLU A 11 12.28 -9.22 -10.19
N GLN A 12 12.55 -7.91 -10.20
CA GLN A 12 13.88 -7.37 -10.46
C GLN A 12 14.23 -6.22 -9.50
N PRO A 13 14.97 -6.48 -8.40
CA PRO A 13 15.43 -7.79 -7.90
C PRO A 13 14.29 -8.61 -7.26
N PRO A 14 14.38 -9.96 -7.23
CA PRO A 14 13.35 -10.84 -6.70
C PRO A 14 13.17 -10.64 -5.19
N VAL A 15 12.12 -9.91 -4.80
CA VAL A 15 11.79 -9.60 -3.41
C VAL A 15 10.30 -9.69 -3.14
N THR A 16 9.95 -10.19 -1.96
CA THR A 16 8.59 -10.08 -1.42
C THR A 16 8.50 -8.78 -0.64
N VAL A 17 7.48 -7.98 -0.93
CA VAL A 17 7.18 -6.74 -0.23
C VAL A 17 5.84 -6.89 0.46
N ARG A 18 5.81 -6.62 1.76
CA ARG A 18 4.58 -6.46 2.53
C ARG A 18 4.43 -5.00 2.91
N SER A 19 3.32 -4.39 2.52
CA SER A 19 3.04 -2.98 2.80
C SER A 19 1.74 -2.87 3.57
N GLU A 20 1.78 -2.12 4.67
CA GLU A 20 0.58 -1.64 5.35
C GLU A 20 0.24 -0.27 4.78
N LEU A 21 -0.99 -0.11 4.31
CA LEU A 21 -1.44 1.02 3.54
C LEU A 21 -2.63 1.69 4.20
N GLU A 22 -2.59 3.01 4.26
CA GLU A 22 -3.72 3.84 4.63
C GLU A 22 -4.32 4.45 3.34
N PRO A 23 -5.62 4.28 3.07
CA PRO A 23 -6.27 4.93 1.94
C PRO A 23 -6.37 6.43 2.18
N LEU A 24 -6.13 7.24 1.14
CA LEU A 24 -6.23 8.70 1.20
C LEU A 24 -7.35 9.27 0.31
N GLY A 25 -8.10 8.43 -0.40
CA GLY A 25 -9.02 8.87 -1.46
C GLY A 25 -8.32 9.01 -2.82
N ASP A 26 -9.10 9.18 -3.89
CA ASP A 26 -8.61 9.37 -5.27
C ASP A 26 -7.67 8.26 -5.78
N GLY A 27 -7.78 7.04 -5.27
CA GLY A 27 -6.87 5.94 -5.62
C GLY A 27 -5.44 6.11 -5.08
N ARG A 28 -5.21 7.01 -4.11
CA ARG A 28 -3.92 7.21 -3.44
C ARG A 28 -3.87 6.51 -2.09
N VAL A 29 -2.67 6.10 -1.72
CA VAL A 29 -2.41 5.47 -0.42
C VAL A 29 -1.14 6.02 0.21
N ARG A 30 -1.12 6.07 1.54
CA ARG A 30 0.09 6.28 2.33
C ARG A 30 0.63 4.94 2.79
N ILE A 31 1.95 4.74 2.64
CA ILE A 31 2.64 3.57 3.18
C ILE A 31 2.87 3.80 4.69
N VAL A 32 2.11 3.11 5.54
CA VAL A 32 2.28 3.17 7.01
C VAL A 32 3.45 2.31 7.46
N ARG A 33 3.60 1.12 6.86
CA ARG A 33 4.69 0.20 7.14
C ARG A 33 5.17 -0.47 5.87
N TYR A 34 6.49 -0.58 5.71
CA TYR A 34 7.09 -1.25 4.55
C TYR A 34 8.09 -2.31 5.00
N LEU A 35 7.78 -3.57 4.68
CA LEU A 35 8.61 -4.72 4.94
C LEU A 35 9.07 -5.35 3.63
N ARG A 36 10.34 -5.68 3.52
CA ARG A 36 10.94 -6.32 2.35
C ARG A 36 11.68 -7.59 2.76
N ARG A 37 11.50 -8.66 2.00
CA ARG A 37 12.24 -9.92 2.15
C ARG A 37 12.85 -10.29 0.80
N ARG A 38 14.17 -10.49 0.76
CA ARG A 38 14.83 -11.00 -0.44
C ARG A 38 14.49 -12.49 -0.62
N ARG A 39 14.52 -13.01 -1.86
CA ARG A 39 14.17 -14.41 -2.18
C ARG A 39 14.80 -15.46 -1.25
N HIS A 40 16.05 -15.27 -0.84
CA HIS A 40 16.79 -16.21 0.01
C HIS A 40 16.89 -15.77 1.48
N ALA A 41 16.25 -14.66 1.86
CA ALA A 41 16.28 -14.18 3.23
C ALA A 41 15.23 -14.89 4.09
N ALA A 42 15.61 -15.28 5.31
CA ALA A 42 14.72 -15.93 6.26
C ALA A 42 13.69 -14.97 6.89
N ARG A 43 13.96 -13.65 6.88
CA ARG A 43 13.16 -12.65 7.60
C ARG A 43 12.86 -11.44 6.74
N PHE A 44 11.75 -10.77 7.07
CA PHE A 44 11.45 -9.44 6.55
C PHE A 44 12.27 -8.38 7.26
N GLU A 45 12.77 -7.42 6.49
CA GLU A 45 13.43 -6.22 6.97
C GLU A 45 12.51 -5.03 6.79
N ARG A 46 12.45 -4.15 7.80
CA ARG A 46 11.68 -2.91 7.73
C ARG A 46 12.48 -1.84 6.99
N VAL A 47 11.91 -1.27 5.95
CA VAL A 47 12.53 -0.21 5.15
C VAL A 47 11.86 1.12 5.47
N ARG A 48 12.31 1.79 6.54
CA ARG A 48 11.70 3.04 7.04
C ARG A 48 11.67 4.17 6.02
N ALA A 49 12.63 4.22 5.09
CA ALA A 49 12.68 5.22 4.03
C ALA A 49 11.45 5.21 3.10
N MET A 50 10.66 4.12 3.11
CA MET A 50 9.43 4.00 2.33
C MET A 50 8.18 4.41 3.12
N GLU A 51 8.26 4.51 4.44
CA GLU A 51 7.12 4.83 5.30
C GLU A 51 6.81 6.33 5.23
N GLY A 52 5.52 6.67 5.27
CA GLY A 52 5.02 8.03 5.05
C GLY A 52 4.90 8.44 3.58
N ARG A 53 5.47 7.69 2.64
CA ARG A 53 5.34 7.99 1.20
C ARG A 53 3.90 7.83 0.75
N VAL A 54 3.44 8.78 -0.04
CA VAL A 54 2.16 8.72 -0.76
C VAL A 54 2.42 8.29 -2.19
N VAL A 55 1.69 7.27 -2.64
CA VAL A 55 1.80 6.69 -3.98
C VAL A 55 0.41 6.43 -4.54
N SER A 56 0.29 6.34 -5.86
CA SER A 56 -0.94 5.82 -6.45
C SER A 56 -1.01 4.31 -6.19
N PHE A 57 -2.22 3.80 -5.97
CA PHE A 57 -2.42 2.39 -5.69
C PHE A 57 -2.03 1.50 -6.88
N GLU A 58 -2.21 1.99 -8.10
CA GLU A 58 -1.84 1.29 -9.34
C GLU A 58 -0.33 1.00 -9.43
N GLN A 59 0.53 1.88 -8.92
CA GLN A 59 1.99 1.68 -8.88
C GLN A 59 2.40 0.48 -8.00
N LEU A 60 1.49 -0.03 -7.18
CA LEU A 60 1.75 -1.19 -6.34
C LEU A 60 1.58 -2.51 -7.11
N HIS A 61 0.97 -2.51 -8.29
CA HIS A 61 0.84 -3.68 -9.18
C HIS A 61 0.36 -4.96 -8.45
N VAL A 62 -0.63 -4.84 -7.57
CA VAL A 62 -1.10 -5.95 -6.71
C VAL A 62 -2.19 -6.84 -7.32
N GLY A 63 -2.50 -6.66 -8.61
CA GLY A 63 -3.50 -7.45 -9.33
C GLY A 63 -4.95 -7.28 -8.84
N ARG A 64 -5.20 -6.29 -7.98
CA ARG A 64 -6.52 -5.91 -7.46
C ARG A 64 -6.69 -4.41 -7.63
N SER A 65 -7.93 -3.96 -7.78
CA SER A 65 -8.28 -2.55 -7.85
C SER A 65 -8.31 -1.89 -6.46
N TYR A 66 -8.27 -0.55 -6.44
CA TYR A 66 -8.32 0.22 -5.20
C TYR A 66 -9.62 -0.03 -4.41
N GLY A 67 -10.78 -0.03 -5.10
CA GLY A 67 -12.08 -0.24 -4.46
C GLY A 67 -12.25 -1.65 -3.88
N GLU A 68 -11.62 -2.67 -4.47
CA GLU A 68 -11.62 -4.03 -3.91
C GLU A 68 -10.79 -4.14 -2.63
N VAL A 69 -9.68 -3.38 -2.55
CA VAL A 69 -8.77 -3.42 -1.38
C VAL A 69 -9.24 -2.47 -0.28
N PHE A 70 -9.90 -1.37 -0.63
CA PHE A 70 -10.44 -0.39 0.30
C PHE A 70 -11.93 -0.13 0.01
N PRO A 71 -12.82 -1.09 0.29
CA PRO A 71 -14.26 -0.91 0.05
C PRO A 71 -14.85 0.27 0.83
N GLN A 72 -14.27 0.58 2.00
CA GLN A 72 -14.63 1.74 2.80
C GLN A 72 -14.08 3.08 2.27
N ALA A 73 -13.15 3.09 1.31
CA ALA A 73 -12.57 4.34 0.83
C ALA A 73 -13.56 5.18 0.02
N GLY A 74 -14.51 4.54 -0.67
CA GLY A 74 -15.59 5.25 -1.38
C GLY A 74 -16.55 6.03 -0.46
N LEU A 75 -16.43 5.88 0.86
CA LEU A 75 -17.15 6.71 1.84
C LEU A 75 -16.47 8.07 2.09
N PHE A 76 -15.20 8.22 1.73
CA PHE A 76 -14.42 9.44 1.95
C PHE A 76 -14.33 10.34 0.72
N ASP A 77 -14.58 9.82 -0.49
CA ASP A 77 -14.60 10.59 -1.74
C ASP A 77 -15.75 11.63 -1.80
N GLY A 78 -16.68 11.61 -0.83
CA GLY A 78 -17.80 12.58 -0.72
C GLY A 78 -17.74 13.52 0.49
N ALA A 79 -16.67 13.52 1.28
CA ALA A 79 -16.59 14.29 2.53
C ALA A 79 -15.86 15.64 2.41
N ASP A 80 -15.33 15.99 1.24
CA ASP A 80 -14.54 17.23 1.01
C ASP A 80 -15.30 18.32 0.22
N GLU A 81 -16.63 18.21 0.04
CA GLU A 81 -17.47 19.28 -0.54
C GLU A 81 -18.25 20.10 0.51
N ALA A 82 -17.66 20.33 1.69
CA ALA A 82 -18.23 21.25 2.68
C ALA A 82 -17.14 22.14 3.31
N SER A 83 -16.72 23.18 2.58
CA SER A 83 -16.08 24.38 3.14
C SER A 83 -16.39 25.60 2.30
#